data_AF-A0A9X2TFQ6-F1
#
_entry.id   AF-A0A9X2TFQ6-F1
#
_cell.length_a   1.000
_cell.length_b   1.000
_cell.length_c   1.000
_cell.angle_alpha   90.00
_cell.angle_beta   90.00
_cell.angle_gamma   90.00
#
_symmetry.space_group_name_H-M   'P 1'
#
loop_
_entity.id
_entity.type
_entity.pdbx_description
1 polymer ?
#
loop_
_entity_poly.entity_id
_entity_poly.type
_entity_poly.pdbx_seq_one_letter_code
_entity_poly.pdbx_strand_id
1 'polypeptide(L)'
;MLRPLGGLLVLGGLVLGLAACDGSTVAGPDGAEADAPVSMAFSAASAPEGTASGGTASTSKAASGPRTLIDPDGNQLRLDRVQMVVREIELDRATGDENCSPEDRPDAEEDDCAEVESGPVLVSLPLDGDAPAVVVDTTLPTGRWDEVEFEVHKPEPEPSTPDFLEATDFPLATSIRVQGRYTPAGGAAQDFTYTSDLNAEREIEFEPPLEVTAENTNNVTFSVNVDAWFRRADSTLVNPARVTEGGAFEDRVEENIESSIEGFEDDDRDGRDDEEEAEDEEEEDEEDENEIEIEKALENVGPDSDASGEVEFEKEADETEFKVAVEDLAAGTYDVVIADTTRGELDVTGDEGEAEIEFRRSSEEGHPPLDFDPRGQPVAVQRDGTPYLEATLPTTGDRDE
;
A
#
# COMPACT_ATOMS: atom_id res chain seq x y z
N MET A 1 -59.51 4.60 -57.71
CA MET A 1 -60.06 3.31 -58.21
C MET A 1 -58.89 2.36 -58.49
N LEU A 2 -59.16 1.05 -58.56
CA LEU A 2 -58.24 -0.05 -58.92
C LEU A 2 -57.08 -0.35 -57.93
N ARG A 3 -57.36 -1.30 -57.03
CA ARG A 3 -56.53 -2.52 -56.83
C ARG A 3 -56.59 -3.36 -58.12
N PRO A 4 -55.60 -4.24 -58.46
CA PRO A 4 -55.59 -5.58 -57.85
C PRO A 4 -54.24 -6.37 -57.83
N LEU A 5 -54.27 -7.53 -57.15
CA LEU A 5 -53.37 -8.70 -57.24
C LEU A 5 -51.87 -8.46 -56.90
N GLY A 6 -51.15 -9.36 -56.25
CA GLY A 6 -51.50 -10.71 -55.79
C GLY A 6 -50.29 -11.63 -55.93
N GLY A 7 -49.59 -11.93 -54.83
CA GLY A 7 -48.37 -12.73 -54.85
C GLY A 7 -48.07 -13.29 -53.47
N LEU A 8 -48.37 -14.56 -53.27
CA LEU A 8 -48.03 -15.32 -52.08
C LEU A 8 -46.60 -15.84 -52.25
N LEU A 9 -45.68 -15.46 -51.36
CA LEU A 9 -44.33 -16.02 -51.35
C LEU A 9 -43.91 -16.28 -49.91
N VAL A 10 -43.82 -17.57 -49.58
CA VAL A 10 -43.33 -18.07 -48.29
C VAL A 10 -41.83 -18.29 -48.43
N LEU A 11 -41.03 -17.55 -47.68
CA LEU A 11 -39.62 -17.82 -47.44
C LEU A 11 -39.36 -17.67 -45.94
N GLY A 12 -38.65 -18.64 -45.36
CA GLY A 12 -38.36 -18.66 -43.93
C GLY A 12 -37.36 -17.57 -43.56
N GLY A 13 -37.73 -16.72 -42.59
CA GLY A 13 -36.82 -15.79 -41.94
C GLY A 13 -36.21 -16.45 -40.71
N LEU A 14 -34.89 -16.58 -40.71
CA LEU A 14 -34.08 -16.97 -39.55
C LEU A 14 -34.32 -15.98 -38.40
N VAL A 15 -34.57 -16.47 -37.19
CA VAL A 15 -34.60 -15.61 -35.99
C VAL A 15 -33.16 -15.32 -35.59
N LEU A 16 -32.62 -14.21 -36.08
CA LEU A 16 -31.44 -13.56 -35.53
C LEU A 16 -31.89 -12.70 -34.36
N GLY A 17 -31.49 -13.08 -33.14
CA GLY A 17 -31.62 -12.22 -31.98
C GLY A 17 -30.56 -11.11 -32.06
N LEU A 18 -31.00 -9.86 -32.16
CA LEU A 18 -30.14 -8.70 -31.94
C LEU A 18 -30.01 -8.50 -30.43
N ALA A 19 -28.97 -9.09 -29.84
CA ALA A 19 -28.35 -8.53 -28.65
C ALA A 19 -27.46 -7.37 -29.13
N ALA A 20 -27.82 -6.15 -28.75
CA ALA A 20 -26.96 -4.99 -28.94
C ALA A 20 -26.31 -4.67 -27.59
N CYS A 21 -25.08 -5.14 -27.41
CA CYS A 21 -24.14 -4.52 -26.50
C CYS A 21 -23.27 -3.62 -27.40
N ASP A 22 -23.36 -2.31 -27.20
CA ASP A 22 -22.51 -1.34 -27.90
C ASP A 22 -21.24 -1.21 -27.04
N GLY A 23 -20.20 -1.98 -27.40
CA GLY A 23 -18.87 -1.85 -26.83
C GLY A 23 -18.04 -1.02 -27.80
N SER A 24 -17.64 0.18 -27.40
CA SER A 24 -16.90 1.10 -28.25
C SER A 24 -15.42 0.69 -28.32
N THR A 25 -15.07 -0.18 -29.26
CA THR A 25 -13.67 -0.47 -29.59
C THR A 25 -13.05 0.73 -30.31
N VAL A 26 -12.00 1.32 -29.71
CA VAL A 26 -11.14 2.29 -30.39
C VAL A 26 -10.48 1.60 -31.57
N ALA A 27 -10.60 2.17 -32.78
CA ALA A 27 -10.03 1.61 -33.99
C ALA A 27 -8.66 2.24 -34.28
N GLY A 28 -7.59 1.60 -33.81
CA GLY A 28 -6.22 1.87 -34.28
C GLY A 28 -6.01 1.49 -35.76
N PRO A 29 -5.04 2.10 -36.46
CA PRO A 29 -4.86 1.90 -37.89
C PRO A 29 -4.08 0.63 -38.26
N ASP A 30 -4.76 -0.31 -38.92
CA ASP A 30 -4.20 -1.35 -39.83
C ASP A 30 -2.93 -2.11 -39.35
N GLY A 31 -2.97 -2.67 -38.14
CA GLY A 31 -2.03 -3.70 -37.67
C GLY A 31 -2.72 -4.58 -36.64
N ALA A 32 -3.19 -5.76 -37.04
CA ALA A 32 -3.97 -6.64 -36.15
C ALA A 32 -3.04 -7.50 -35.29
N GLU A 33 -2.54 -6.91 -34.21
CA GLU A 33 -2.03 -7.66 -33.06
C GLU A 33 -3.21 -8.41 -32.39
N ALA A 34 -2.93 -9.55 -31.77
CA ALA A 34 -3.96 -10.40 -31.19
C ALA A 34 -4.01 -10.20 -29.69
N ASP A 35 -4.89 -9.31 -29.23
CA ASP A 35 -5.13 -9.06 -27.80
C ASP A 35 -5.33 -10.38 -27.05
N ALA A 36 -4.43 -10.69 -26.12
CA ALA A 36 -4.57 -11.82 -25.23
C ALA A 36 -5.51 -11.44 -24.09
N PRO A 37 -6.55 -12.23 -23.78
CA PRO A 37 -7.40 -11.98 -22.62
C PRO A 37 -6.69 -12.44 -21.34
N VAL A 38 -5.69 -11.67 -20.90
CA VAL A 38 -5.21 -11.75 -19.52
C VAL A 38 -6.40 -11.57 -18.59
N SER A 39 -6.48 -12.44 -17.59
CA SER A 39 -7.68 -12.61 -16.77
C SER A 39 -7.26 -12.69 -15.31
N MET A 40 -6.83 -11.56 -14.74
CA MET A 40 -6.60 -11.46 -13.30
C MET A 40 -7.86 -11.91 -12.55
N ALA A 41 -7.71 -12.69 -11.49
CA ALA A 41 -8.82 -13.32 -10.80
C ALA A 41 -8.74 -13.17 -9.29
N PHE A 42 -9.90 -13.33 -8.67
CA PHE A 42 -10.12 -13.07 -7.26
C PHE A 42 -10.31 -14.40 -6.54
N SER A 43 -9.39 -14.79 -5.65
CA SER A 43 -9.64 -15.89 -4.71
C SER A 43 -10.21 -15.42 -3.38
N ALA A 44 -10.93 -16.34 -2.75
CA ALA A 44 -11.20 -16.29 -1.33
C ALA A 44 -10.69 -17.61 -0.75
N ALA A 45 -9.54 -17.58 -0.10
CA ALA A 45 -8.96 -18.75 0.54
C ALA A 45 -9.92 -19.31 1.60
N SER A 46 -10.15 -20.62 1.58
CA SER A 46 -10.88 -21.35 2.62
C SER A 46 -10.36 -22.78 2.69
N ALA A 47 -9.77 -23.13 3.84
CA ALA A 47 -9.16 -24.43 4.09
C ALA A 47 -10.15 -25.62 3.90
N PRO A 48 -9.66 -26.84 3.59
CA PRO A 48 -10.44 -27.79 2.82
C PRO A 48 -11.39 -28.68 3.65
N GLU A 49 -12.67 -28.75 3.22
CA GLU A 49 -13.54 -29.90 3.48
C GLU A 49 -14.17 -30.45 2.18
N GLY A 50 -13.41 -31.29 1.48
CA GLY A 50 -13.93 -32.53 0.87
C GLY A 50 -14.92 -32.49 -0.30
N THR A 51 -14.45 -33.08 -1.41
CA THR A 51 -15.21 -33.75 -2.50
C THR A 51 -15.59 -32.90 -3.72
N ALA A 52 -15.03 -33.28 -4.87
CA ALA A 52 -15.19 -32.59 -6.15
C ALA A 52 -16.56 -32.75 -6.82
N SER A 53 -16.95 -31.74 -7.60
CA SER A 53 -17.76 -31.91 -8.82
C SER A 53 -17.46 -30.80 -9.82
N GLY A 54 -17.10 -31.16 -11.05
CA GLY A 54 -16.75 -30.19 -12.08
C GLY A 54 -17.95 -29.39 -12.56
N GLY A 55 -17.81 -28.06 -12.59
CA GLY A 55 -18.75 -27.12 -13.18
C GLY A 55 -17.99 -26.03 -13.92
N THR A 56 -18.49 -25.63 -15.08
CA THR A 56 -17.92 -24.56 -15.91
C THR A 56 -17.86 -23.25 -15.12
N ALA A 57 -16.67 -22.66 -15.00
CA ALA A 57 -16.51 -21.34 -14.40
C ALA A 57 -17.38 -20.32 -15.14
N SER A 58 -18.30 -19.70 -14.40
CA SER A 58 -19.03 -18.50 -14.81
C SER A 58 -18.63 -17.43 -13.81
N THR A 59 -18.28 -16.24 -14.31
CA THR A 59 -17.92 -15.01 -13.58
C THR A 59 -18.46 -14.99 -12.14
N SER A 60 -17.63 -15.41 -11.19
CA SER A 60 -17.96 -15.43 -9.76
C SER A 60 -17.80 -14.03 -9.20
N LYS A 61 -18.89 -13.27 -9.26
CA LYS A 61 -19.10 -12.01 -8.54
C LYS A 61 -18.41 -12.03 -7.17
N ALA A 62 -17.45 -11.13 -6.96
CA ALA A 62 -16.68 -11.00 -5.73
C ALA A 62 -17.57 -10.96 -4.46
N ALA A 63 -17.01 -11.45 -3.35
CA ALA A 63 -17.67 -11.44 -2.05
C ALA A 63 -18.07 -10.00 -1.70
N SER A 64 -19.35 -9.81 -1.34
CA SER A 64 -20.00 -8.50 -1.38
C SER A 64 -20.93 -8.30 -0.19
N GLY A 65 -20.36 -7.73 0.85
CA GLY A 65 -20.91 -7.55 2.18
C GLY A 65 -20.00 -6.65 3.02
N PRO A 66 -20.34 -6.37 4.29
CA PRO A 66 -19.78 -5.24 5.02
C PRO A 66 -18.66 -5.63 6.01
N ARG A 67 -17.48 -5.02 5.87
CA ARG A 67 -16.42 -5.11 6.89
C ARG A 67 -16.82 -4.32 8.14
N THR A 68 -16.51 -4.82 9.33
CA THR A 68 -16.78 -4.11 10.60
C THR A 68 -15.58 -4.18 11.53
N LEU A 69 -15.00 -3.01 11.81
CA LEU A 69 -13.86 -2.82 12.69
C LEU A 69 -14.34 -2.39 14.06
N ILE A 70 -13.63 -2.80 15.11
CA ILE A 70 -13.88 -2.42 16.50
C ILE A 70 -12.54 -2.01 17.11
N ASP A 71 -12.51 -0.88 17.83
CA ASP A 71 -11.31 -0.39 18.50
C ASP A 71 -11.27 -0.73 20.00
N PRO A 72 -10.16 -0.49 20.71
CA PRO A 72 -10.04 -0.79 22.14
C PRO A 72 -11.07 -0.04 23.03
N ASP A 73 -11.54 1.12 22.60
CA ASP A 73 -12.58 1.90 23.28
C ASP A 73 -14.01 1.36 23.04
N GLY A 74 -14.18 0.45 22.07
CA GLY A 74 -15.46 -0.13 21.68
C GLY A 74 -16.27 0.72 20.71
N ASN A 75 -15.63 1.68 20.02
CA ASN A 75 -16.19 2.30 18.83
C ASN A 75 -16.20 1.26 17.69
N GLN A 76 -17.17 1.37 16.78
CA GLN A 76 -17.32 0.45 15.65
C GLN A 76 -17.38 1.24 14.34
N LEU A 77 -16.58 0.83 13.35
CA LEU A 77 -16.63 1.35 12.00
C LEU A 77 -17.07 0.22 11.06
N ARG A 78 -18.28 0.33 10.50
CA ARG A 78 -18.78 -0.60 9.49
C ARG A 78 -18.66 0.03 8.12
N LEU A 79 -17.87 -0.59 7.25
CA LEU A 79 -17.72 -0.22 5.84
C LEU A 79 -18.80 -0.96 5.03
N ASP A 80 -19.62 -0.22 4.27
CA ASP A 80 -20.61 -0.78 3.34
C ASP A 80 -20.08 -0.82 1.89
N ARG A 81 -19.14 0.07 1.58
CA ARG A 81 -18.55 0.26 0.26
C ARG A 81 -17.24 1.02 0.41
N VAL A 82 -16.18 0.53 -0.21
CA VAL A 82 -14.96 1.28 -0.50
C VAL A 82 -14.75 1.21 -2.02
N GLN A 83 -14.40 2.33 -2.62
CA GLN A 83 -14.15 2.46 -4.05
C GLN A 83 -13.02 3.46 -4.28
N MET A 84 -12.24 3.20 -5.31
CA MET A 84 -11.06 3.97 -5.69
C MET A 84 -11.09 4.20 -7.20
N VAL A 85 -10.70 5.38 -7.66
CA VAL A 85 -10.37 5.62 -9.06
C VAL A 85 -8.89 5.36 -9.21
N VAL A 86 -8.56 4.41 -10.07
CA VAL A 86 -7.24 4.33 -10.69
C VAL A 86 -7.33 5.23 -11.92
N ARG A 87 -6.57 6.33 -11.93
CA ARG A 87 -6.57 7.35 -13.00
C ARG A 87 -5.87 6.79 -14.22
N GLU A 88 -4.70 6.21 -13.98
CA GLU A 88 -3.70 5.76 -14.94
C GLU A 88 -3.24 4.37 -14.52
N ILE A 89 -2.92 3.53 -15.51
CA ILE A 89 -2.16 2.30 -15.36
C ILE A 89 -1.14 2.36 -16.49
N GLU A 90 0.12 2.52 -16.17
CA GLU A 90 1.23 2.61 -17.12
C GLU A 90 2.04 1.31 -17.09
N LEU A 91 2.65 0.94 -18.21
CA LEU A 91 3.17 -0.40 -18.47
C LEU A 91 4.41 -0.32 -19.32
N ASP A 92 5.54 -0.67 -18.74
CA ASP A 92 6.84 -0.52 -19.39
C ASP A 92 7.34 -1.80 -20.02
N ARG A 93 7.66 -1.67 -21.30
CA ARG A 93 8.05 -2.79 -22.16
C ARG A 93 9.46 -3.24 -21.86
N ALA A 94 9.62 -4.55 -21.74
CA ALA A 94 10.89 -5.13 -21.40
C ALA A 94 12.01 -4.79 -22.39
N THR A 95 13.21 -4.55 -21.86
CA THR A 95 14.38 -4.34 -22.70
C THR A 95 14.61 -5.56 -23.61
N GLY A 96 14.57 -5.33 -24.92
CA GLY A 96 14.72 -6.37 -25.94
C GLY A 96 13.43 -7.17 -26.25
N ASP A 97 12.26 -6.75 -25.78
CA ASP A 97 10.97 -7.18 -26.35
C ASP A 97 10.93 -6.96 -27.87
N GLU A 98 10.22 -7.81 -28.61
CA GLU A 98 10.19 -7.71 -30.07
C GLU A 98 9.47 -6.47 -30.60
N ASN A 99 8.61 -5.82 -29.79
CA ASN A 99 8.00 -4.52 -30.11
C ASN A 99 8.92 -3.33 -29.78
N CYS A 100 9.99 -3.57 -29.00
CA CYS A 100 11.02 -2.60 -28.59
C CYS A 100 12.37 -2.81 -29.31
N SER A 101 12.38 -3.56 -30.41
CA SER A 101 13.63 -3.84 -31.13
C SER A 101 14.08 -2.63 -31.99
N PRO A 102 15.31 -2.09 -31.79
CA PRO A 102 15.80 -0.93 -32.54
C PRO A 102 16.09 -1.24 -34.02
N GLU A 103 16.05 -2.50 -34.45
CA GLU A 103 16.26 -2.88 -35.85
C GLU A 103 15.17 -2.32 -36.79
N ASP A 104 13.97 -2.04 -36.29
CA ASP A 104 12.86 -1.44 -37.05
C ASP A 104 12.64 0.07 -36.78
N ARG A 105 13.33 0.67 -35.80
CA ARG A 105 13.24 2.10 -35.43
C ARG A 105 14.62 2.78 -35.32
N PRO A 106 15.34 3.03 -36.44
CA PRO A 106 16.73 3.53 -36.44
C PRO A 106 16.90 5.02 -36.06
N ASP A 107 15.81 5.72 -35.72
CA ASP A 107 15.80 7.13 -35.30
C ASP A 107 15.15 7.31 -33.90
N ALA A 108 14.82 6.20 -33.21
CA ALA A 108 14.33 6.19 -31.83
C ALA A 108 15.51 6.14 -30.85
N GLU A 109 15.42 6.81 -29.70
CA GLU A 109 16.44 6.71 -28.65
C GLU A 109 16.21 5.41 -27.83
N GLU A 110 17.17 4.99 -26.99
CA GLU A 110 17.09 3.66 -26.34
C GLU A 110 15.92 3.56 -25.32
N ASP A 111 15.36 4.71 -24.92
CA ASP A 111 14.20 4.88 -24.04
C ASP A 111 12.85 5.03 -24.79
N ASP A 112 12.81 5.06 -26.14
CA ASP A 112 11.56 5.15 -26.95
C ASP A 112 10.81 3.79 -27.04
N CYS A 113 10.85 3.00 -25.96
CA CYS A 113 9.98 1.84 -25.75
C CYS A 113 8.52 2.31 -25.71
N ALA A 114 7.58 1.47 -26.16
CA ALA A 114 6.18 1.89 -26.22
C ALA A 114 5.48 1.58 -24.88
N GLU A 115 5.41 2.58 -24.01
CA GLU A 115 4.53 2.62 -22.82
C GLU A 115 3.08 2.29 -23.23
N VAL A 116 2.31 1.64 -22.35
CA VAL A 116 0.87 1.38 -22.56
C VAL A 116 0.03 1.89 -21.40
N GLU A 117 -0.45 3.13 -21.53
CA GLU A 117 -1.40 3.78 -20.64
C GLU A 117 -2.82 3.16 -20.74
N SER A 118 -3.50 2.99 -19.60
CA SER A 118 -4.89 2.52 -19.52
C SER A 118 -5.65 3.14 -18.34
N GLY A 119 -6.74 3.88 -18.61
CA GLY A 119 -7.56 4.46 -17.55
C GLY A 119 -8.65 5.44 -18.05
N PRO A 120 -9.42 6.06 -17.13
CA PRO A 120 -9.52 5.75 -15.71
C PRO A 120 -10.49 4.59 -15.43
N VAL A 121 -10.26 3.85 -14.35
CA VAL A 121 -11.07 2.69 -13.92
C VAL A 121 -11.64 2.92 -12.51
N LEU A 122 -12.92 2.57 -12.31
CA LEU A 122 -13.53 2.57 -10.96
C LEU A 122 -13.40 1.19 -10.30
N VAL A 123 -12.44 1.10 -9.39
CA VAL A 123 -12.17 -0.06 -8.56
C VAL A 123 -13.15 -0.10 -7.37
N SER A 124 -13.61 -1.30 -6.99
CA SER A 124 -14.57 -1.50 -5.89
C SER A 124 -14.14 -2.66 -4.99
N LEU A 125 -13.67 -2.35 -3.78
CA LEU A 125 -12.96 -3.34 -2.96
C LEU A 125 -13.92 -4.39 -2.36
N PRO A 126 -13.55 -5.68 -2.32
CA PRO A 126 -14.33 -6.74 -1.70
C PRO A 126 -14.14 -6.73 -0.19
N LEU A 127 -15.13 -6.21 0.53
CA LEU A 127 -15.05 -6.01 1.99
C LEU A 127 -15.34 -7.28 2.82
N ASP A 128 -15.68 -8.40 2.17
CA ASP A 128 -15.90 -9.72 2.78
C ASP A 128 -14.66 -10.62 2.57
N GLY A 129 -13.69 -10.55 3.49
CA GLY A 129 -12.45 -11.35 3.48
C GLY A 129 -11.55 -10.93 4.64
N ASP A 130 -10.46 -11.67 4.92
CA ASP A 130 -9.49 -11.25 5.95
C ASP A 130 -8.58 -10.14 5.40
N ALA A 131 -8.05 -10.29 4.17
CA ALA A 131 -7.43 -9.22 3.37
C ALA A 131 -8.39 -8.80 2.22
N PRO A 132 -8.73 -7.51 2.06
CA PRO A 132 -9.59 -7.03 0.97
C PRO A 132 -8.78 -6.62 -0.27
N ALA A 133 -8.04 -7.57 -0.85
CA ALA A 133 -7.31 -7.40 -2.10
C ALA A 133 -8.26 -7.08 -3.27
N VAL A 134 -7.77 -6.29 -4.24
CA VAL A 134 -8.50 -5.95 -5.46
C VAL A 134 -7.64 -6.17 -6.69
N VAL A 135 -8.34 -6.49 -7.76
CA VAL A 135 -7.79 -7.00 -9.00
C VAL A 135 -8.48 -6.24 -10.14
N VAL A 136 -7.72 -5.81 -11.15
CA VAL A 136 -7.99 -4.69 -12.09
C VAL A 136 -9.49 -4.40 -12.41
N ASP A 137 -10.06 -4.87 -13.52
CA ASP A 137 -9.45 -5.63 -14.64
C ASP A 137 -8.73 -4.68 -15.64
N THR A 138 -7.43 -4.89 -15.95
CA THR A 138 -6.76 -4.35 -17.17
C THR A 138 -6.33 -5.47 -18.12
N THR A 139 -6.53 -5.30 -19.43
CA THR A 139 -6.08 -6.29 -20.43
C THR A 139 -4.69 -5.93 -20.91
N LEU A 140 -3.67 -6.58 -20.35
CA LEU A 140 -2.28 -6.39 -20.78
C LEU A 140 -2.10 -6.91 -22.23
N PRO A 141 -1.52 -6.11 -23.15
CA PRO A 141 -1.14 -6.60 -24.47
C PRO A 141 -0.08 -7.71 -24.37
N THR A 142 0.00 -8.56 -25.39
CA THR A 142 1.07 -9.57 -25.46
C THR A 142 2.45 -8.92 -25.57
N GLY A 143 3.41 -9.40 -24.79
CA GLY A 143 4.74 -8.82 -24.69
C GLY A 143 5.45 -9.27 -23.41
N ARG A 144 6.70 -8.85 -23.28
CA ARG A 144 7.41 -8.83 -22.00
C ARG A 144 7.33 -7.43 -21.40
N TRP A 145 7.14 -7.34 -20.08
CA TRP A 145 7.03 -6.08 -19.34
C TRP A 145 8.01 -6.10 -18.16
N ASP A 146 8.79 -5.03 -18.01
CA ASP A 146 9.76 -4.89 -16.90
C ASP A 146 9.09 -4.17 -15.71
N GLU A 147 8.07 -3.33 -15.91
CA GLU A 147 7.40 -2.58 -14.83
C GLU A 147 5.89 -2.34 -15.09
N VAL A 148 5.15 -1.99 -14.03
CA VAL A 148 3.79 -1.45 -14.11
C VAL A 148 3.52 -0.39 -13.01
N GLU A 149 3.10 0.81 -13.41
CA GLU A 149 2.70 1.90 -12.51
C GLU A 149 1.17 2.01 -12.38
N PHE A 150 0.68 2.31 -11.18
CA PHE A 150 -0.73 2.57 -10.88
C PHE A 150 -0.91 3.89 -10.14
N GLU A 151 -1.62 4.84 -10.75
CA GLU A 151 -1.92 6.11 -10.11
C GLU A 151 -3.36 6.16 -9.60
N VAL A 152 -3.52 6.22 -8.28
CA VAL A 152 -4.80 6.50 -7.62
C VAL A 152 -5.01 8.02 -7.54
N HIS A 153 -5.58 8.59 -8.61
CA HIS A 153 -5.93 10.02 -8.63
C HIS A 153 -7.32 10.33 -9.20
N LYS A 154 -7.75 11.59 -9.07
CA LYS A 154 -9.03 12.08 -9.62
C LYS A 154 -8.99 12.04 -11.15
N PRO A 155 -10.08 11.65 -11.85
CA PRO A 155 -10.09 11.60 -13.31
C PRO A 155 -9.65 12.92 -13.95
N GLU A 156 -8.76 12.83 -14.94
CA GLU A 156 -8.34 13.90 -15.83
C GLU A 156 -9.54 14.69 -16.41
N PRO A 157 -9.42 15.99 -16.72
CA PRO A 157 -10.47 16.79 -17.34
C PRO A 157 -10.65 16.52 -18.85
N GLU A 158 -10.65 15.25 -19.24
CA GLU A 158 -10.73 14.73 -20.61
C GLU A 158 -12.16 14.70 -21.19
N PRO A 159 -12.34 14.59 -22.52
CA PRO A 159 -13.65 14.51 -23.17
C PRO A 159 -14.48 13.27 -22.78
N SER A 160 -13.82 12.18 -22.36
CA SER A 160 -14.40 10.90 -21.91
C SER A 160 -14.88 10.93 -20.46
N THR A 161 -14.24 11.75 -19.61
CA THR A 161 -14.50 11.82 -18.16
C THR A 161 -15.96 12.05 -17.77
N PRO A 162 -16.76 12.90 -18.46
CA PRO A 162 -18.19 13.03 -18.16
C PRO A 162 -18.97 11.71 -18.33
N ASP A 163 -18.62 10.89 -19.32
CA ASP A 163 -19.29 9.62 -19.59
C ASP A 163 -18.87 8.55 -18.55
N PHE A 164 -17.59 8.53 -18.15
CA PHE A 164 -17.09 7.71 -17.03
C PHE A 164 -17.83 8.01 -15.72
N LEU A 165 -17.95 9.29 -15.35
CA LEU A 165 -18.61 9.72 -14.12
C LEU A 165 -20.12 9.47 -14.15
N GLU A 166 -20.79 9.62 -15.30
CA GLU A 166 -22.21 9.26 -15.45
C GLU A 166 -22.43 7.74 -15.34
N ALA A 167 -21.55 6.93 -15.94
CA ALA A 167 -21.64 5.46 -15.88
C ALA A 167 -21.39 4.87 -14.48
N THR A 168 -20.54 5.53 -13.69
CA THR A 168 -20.06 5.05 -12.38
C THR A 168 -20.80 5.64 -11.18
N ASP A 169 -21.56 6.73 -11.36
CA ASP A 169 -22.13 7.54 -10.27
C ASP A 169 -21.05 8.00 -9.27
N PHE A 170 -19.82 8.25 -9.73
CA PHE A 170 -18.70 8.67 -8.88
C PHE A 170 -18.63 10.20 -8.70
N PRO A 171 -18.18 10.73 -7.54
CA PRO A 171 -18.06 12.18 -7.34
C PRO A 171 -17.03 12.83 -8.28
N LEU A 172 -17.30 14.09 -8.67
CA LEU A 172 -16.34 14.94 -9.37
C LEU A 172 -15.18 15.34 -8.44
N ALA A 173 -13.96 15.43 -8.99
CA ALA A 173 -12.75 15.83 -8.26
C ALA A 173 -12.56 15.03 -6.96
N THR A 174 -12.46 13.71 -7.11
CA THR A 174 -12.35 12.73 -6.02
C THR A 174 -11.71 11.48 -6.62
N SER A 175 -10.86 10.80 -5.87
CA SER A 175 -10.28 9.49 -6.19
C SER A 175 -10.82 8.40 -5.26
N ILE A 176 -11.02 8.72 -3.96
CA ILE A 176 -11.50 7.77 -2.95
C ILE A 176 -12.98 8.00 -2.60
N ARG A 177 -13.78 6.93 -2.50
CA ARG A 177 -15.13 6.98 -1.90
C ARG A 177 -15.35 5.84 -0.90
N VAL A 178 -15.61 6.20 0.35
CA VAL A 178 -16.02 5.26 1.40
C VAL A 178 -17.43 5.58 1.88
N GLN A 179 -18.29 4.57 1.97
CA GLN A 179 -19.62 4.69 2.56
C GLN A 179 -19.81 3.65 3.65
N GLY A 180 -20.50 4.02 4.73
CA GLY A 180 -20.65 3.13 5.87
C GLY A 180 -21.32 3.79 7.06
N ARG A 181 -21.04 3.24 8.24
CA ARG A 181 -21.64 3.63 9.52
C ARG A 181 -20.62 3.59 10.65
N TYR A 182 -20.44 4.71 11.33
CA TYR A 182 -19.64 4.82 12.55
C TYR A 182 -20.54 4.81 13.80
N THR A 183 -20.20 3.99 14.79
CA THR A 183 -20.92 3.87 16.06
C THR A 183 -19.96 4.13 17.22
N PRO A 184 -20.00 5.31 17.86
CA PRO A 184 -19.16 5.57 19.02
C PRO A 184 -19.59 4.68 20.20
N ALA A 185 -18.64 4.36 21.08
CA ALA A 185 -18.85 3.52 22.25
C ALA A 185 -20.04 4.00 23.11
N GLY A 186 -21.04 3.13 23.30
CA GLY A 186 -22.27 3.45 24.04
C GLY A 186 -23.19 4.50 23.38
N GLY A 187 -22.89 4.96 22.16
CA GLY A 187 -23.66 5.95 21.41
C GLY A 187 -24.60 5.36 20.36
N ALA A 188 -25.13 6.25 19.52
CA ALA A 188 -25.96 5.87 18.38
C ALA A 188 -25.14 5.86 17.09
N ALA A 189 -25.42 4.88 16.24
CA ALA A 189 -24.77 4.71 14.95
C ALA A 189 -25.14 5.86 13.99
N GLN A 190 -24.15 6.30 13.21
CA GLN A 190 -24.21 7.44 12.29
C GLN A 190 -23.72 7.00 10.91
N ASP A 191 -24.56 7.17 9.90
CA ASP A 191 -24.19 6.91 8.51
C ASP A 191 -23.25 8.01 8.01
N PHE A 192 -22.27 7.65 7.18
CA PHE A 192 -21.31 8.59 6.60
C PHE A 192 -21.07 8.31 5.11
N THR A 193 -20.52 9.31 4.44
CA THR A 193 -19.80 9.15 3.18
C THR A 193 -18.55 10.02 3.28
N TYR A 194 -17.40 9.41 3.05
CA TYR A 194 -16.09 10.04 3.00
C TYR A 194 -15.61 10.04 1.55
N THR A 195 -14.93 11.12 1.18
CA THR A 195 -14.35 11.35 -0.15
C THR A 195 -13.06 12.13 0.03
N SER A 196 -12.03 11.77 -0.74
CA SER A 196 -10.76 12.47 -0.83
C SER A 196 -10.33 12.49 -2.31
N ASP A 197 -9.55 13.50 -2.72
CA ASP A 197 -8.91 13.58 -4.02
C ASP A 197 -7.41 13.25 -4.00
N LEU A 198 -7.06 12.31 -3.08
CA LEU A 198 -5.80 11.56 -2.95
C LEU A 198 -5.05 11.44 -4.27
N ASN A 199 -3.73 11.65 -4.20
CA ASN A 199 -2.78 11.32 -5.24
C ASN A 199 -1.82 10.29 -4.67
N ALA A 200 -1.77 9.10 -5.25
CA ALA A 200 -0.84 8.05 -4.84
C ALA A 200 -0.38 7.28 -6.07
N GLU A 201 0.93 7.14 -6.25
CA GLU A 201 1.59 6.35 -7.28
C GLU A 201 2.16 5.05 -6.66
N ARG A 202 2.09 3.94 -7.41
CA ARG A 202 2.57 2.61 -7.02
C ARG A 202 3.13 1.88 -8.23
N GLU A 203 4.44 1.70 -8.22
CA GLU A 203 5.22 0.95 -9.21
C GLU A 203 5.36 -0.51 -8.73
N ILE A 204 5.51 -1.44 -9.68
CA ILE A 204 5.92 -2.83 -9.45
C ILE A 204 6.92 -3.19 -10.55
N GLU A 205 8.17 -3.44 -10.19
CA GLU A 205 9.19 -3.99 -11.10
C GLU A 205 9.07 -5.52 -11.15
N PHE A 206 9.32 -6.12 -12.32
CA PHE A 206 9.20 -7.57 -12.57
C PHE A 206 10.58 -8.21 -12.78
N GLU A 207 11.10 -8.89 -11.76
CA GLU A 207 12.40 -9.57 -11.78
C GLU A 207 12.28 -11.11 -11.64
N PRO A 208 11.93 -11.86 -12.71
CA PRO A 208 12.19 -11.55 -14.11
C PRO A 208 10.97 -11.02 -14.89
N PRO A 209 11.19 -10.36 -16.04
CA PRO A 209 10.12 -9.63 -16.73
C PRO A 209 8.92 -10.47 -17.15
N LEU A 210 7.72 -9.96 -16.83
CA LEU A 210 6.42 -10.61 -16.98
C LEU A 210 6.10 -10.98 -18.44
N GLU A 211 6.09 -12.27 -18.77
CA GLU A 211 5.82 -12.76 -20.14
C GLU A 211 4.30 -12.98 -20.39
N VAL A 212 3.63 -11.93 -20.90
CA VAL A 212 2.22 -11.97 -21.28
C VAL A 212 2.05 -12.62 -22.67
N THR A 213 1.40 -13.79 -22.72
CA THR A 213 1.12 -14.51 -23.97
C THR A 213 -0.37 -14.82 -24.15
N ALA A 214 -0.78 -15.17 -25.38
CA ALA A 214 -2.15 -15.59 -25.68
C ALA A 214 -2.55 -16.98 -25.12
N GLU A 215 -1.61 -17.71 -24.50
CA GLU A 215 -1.85 -19.04 -23.90
C GLU A 215 -1.62 -19.06 -22.37
N ASN A 216 -0.98 -18.03 -21.80
CA ASN A 216 -0.78 -17.85 -20.36
C ASN A 216 -1.79 -16.83 -19.77
N THR A 217 -1.91 -16.80 -18.44
CA THR A 217 -2.80 -15.87 -17.73
C THR A 217 -2.13 -15.40 -16.43
N ASN A 218 -1.01 -14.71 -16.58
CA ASN A 218 -0.30 -14.07 -15.48
C ASN A 218 -1.13 -12.91 -14.93
N ASN A 219 -0.96 -12.58 -13.65
CA ASN A 219 -1.83 -11.61 -12.99
C ASN A 219 -1.04 -10.76 -12.00
N VAL A 220 -1.36 -9.47 -12.01
CA VAL A 220 -0.90 -8.51 -11.02
C VAL A 220 -2.06 -8.27 -10.05
N THR A 221 -1.79 -8.36 -8.74
CA THR A 221 -2.80 -8.17 -7.68
C THR A 221 -2.44 -6.97 -6.82
N PHE A 222 -3.47 -6.21 -6.41
CA PHE A 222 -3.32 -5.08 -5.50
C PHE A 222 -3.90 -5.42 -4.12
N SER A 223 -3.03 -5.47 -3.12
CA SER A 223 -3.45 -5.48 -1.73
C SER A 223 -3.91 -4.07 -1.34
N VAL A 224 -5.02 -3.99 -0.60
CA VAL A 224 -5.53 -2.73 -0.04
C VAL A 224 -5.97 -2.92 1.41
N ASN A 225 -5.16 -2.50 2.36
CA ASN A 225 -5.44 -2.67 3.79
C ASN A 225 -6.39 -1.60 4.36
N VAL A 226 -7.70 -1.77 4.10
CA VAL A 226 -8.77 -0.86 4.58
C VAL A 226 -8.90 -0.74 6.11
N ASP A 227 -8.18 -1.55 6.89
CA ASP A 227 -8.24 -1.53 8.37
C ASP A 227 -7.33 -0.49 9.01
N ALA A 228 -6.36 -0.01 8.23
CA ALA A 228 -5.48 1.10 8.57
C ALA A 228 -6.16 2.46 8.35
N TRP A 229 -6.89 2.62 7.24
CA TRP A 229 -7.38 3.90 6.70
C TRP A 229 -7.89 4.87 7.79
N PHE A 230 -8.89 4.46 8.57
CA PHE A 230 -9.50 5.28 9.61
C PHE A 230 -8.98 4.97 11.02
N ARG A 231 -7.67 4.76 11.18
CA ARG A 231 -7.05 4.40 12.47
C ARG A 231 -6.02 5.45 12.90
N ARG A 232 -5.80 5.56 14.22
CA ARG A 232 -4.73 6.35 14.82
C ARG A 232 -3.61 5.43 15.32
N ALA A 233 -2.44 6.01 15.62
CA ALA A 233 -1.31 5.29 16.21
C ALA A 233 -1.66 4.53 17.52
N ASP A 234 -2.62 5.02 18.32
CA ASP A 234 -3.12 4.33 19.53
C ASP A 234 -4.15 3.21 19.23
N SER A 235 -4.26 2.80 17.95
CA SER A 235 -5.25 1.86 17.42
C SER A 235 -6.72 2.28 17.53
N THR A 236 -7.04 3.49 18.01
CA THR A 236 -8.42 4.00 18.05
C THR A 236 -8.94 4.39 16.67
N LEU A 237 -10.25 4.25 16.45
CA LEU A 237 -10.88 4.59 15.17
C LEU A 237 -11.13 6.10 15.06
N VAL A 238 -10.78 6.65 13.90
CA VAL A 238 -11.24 7.94 13.40
C VAL A 238 -12.69 7.80 12.95
N ASN A 239 -13.55 8.75 13.32
CA ASN A 239 -14.89 8.83 12.75
C ASN A 239 -14.77 9.47 11.35
N PRO A 240 -15.12 8.79 10.25
CA PRO A 240 -14.93 9.33 8.90
C PRO A 240 -15.67 10.66 8.67
N ALA A 241 -16.80 10.90 9.35
CA ALA A 241 -17.51 12.18 9.30
C ALA A 241 -16.81 13.33 10.05
N ARG A 242 -15.58 13.12 10.52
CA ARG A 242 -14.67 14.11 11.13
C ARG A 242 -13.40 14.34 10.31
N VAL A 243 -13.18 13.58 9.25
CA VAL A 243 -12.16 13.82 8.24
C VAL A 243 -12.76 14.83 7.25
N THR A 244 -12.09 15.96 7.06
CA THR A 244 -12.58 17.11 6.30
C THR A 244 -11.39 17.91 5.80
N GLU A 245 -11.51 18.50 4.60
CA GLU A 245 -10.53 19.43 4.00
C GLU A 245 -9.94 20.46 4.99
N GLY A 246 -8.62 20.52 5.08
CA GLY A 246 -7.81 21.29 6.04
C GLY A 246 -7.95 20.82 7.50
N GLY A 247 -8.27 19.54 7.72
CA GLY A 247 -8.70 19.00 9.01
C GLY A 247 -7.66 18.14 9.73
N ALA A 248 -7.71 18.11 11.06
CA ALA A 248 -6.74 17.40 11.92
C ALA A 248 -6.73 15.85 11.82
N PHE A 249 -7.39 15.27 10.81
CA PHE A 249 -7.38 13.84 10.48
C PHE A 249 -7.25 13.59 8.97
N GLU A 250 -7.07 14.62 8.14
CA GLU A 250 -6.95 14.49 6.69
C GLU A 250 -5.63 13.82 6.32
N ASP A 251 -4.50 14.52 6.52
CA ASP A 251 -3.15 14.04 6.24
C ASP A 251 -2.94 12.60 6.74
N ARG A 252 -3.34 12.32 7.99
CA ARG A 252 -3.27 10.99 8.62
C ARG A 252 -4.03 9.90 7.86
N VAL A 253 -5.25 10.21 7.41
CA VAL A 253 -6.12 9.21 6.74
C VAL A 253 -5.68 9.01 5.30
N GLU A 254 -5.11 10.03 4.66
CA GLU A 254 -4.54 9.95 3.31
C GLU A 254 -3.23 9.14 3.33
N GLU A 255 -2.30 9.45 4.23
CA GLU A 255 -1.10 8.67 4.54
C GLU A 255 -1.41 7.20 4.85
N ASN A 256 -2.45 6.93 5.68
CA ASN A 256 -2.93 5.57 5.98
C ASN A 256 -3.60 4.86 4.77
N ILE A 257 -4.00 5.58 3.71
CA ILE A 257 -4.54 4.99 2.47
C ILE A 257 -3.37 4.70 1.51
N GLU A 258 -2.47 5.66 1.30
CA GLU A 258 -1.26 5.52 0.50
C GLU A 258 -0.41 4.32 0.96
N SER A 259 -0.07 4.27 2.25
CA SER A 259 0.67 3.16 2.88
C SER A 259 -0.11 1.84 3.01
N SER A 260 -1.35 1.77 2.51
CA SER A 260 -2.15 0.54 2.53
C SER A 260 -2.28 -0.14 1.18
N ILE A 261 -1.77 0.50 0.11
CA ILE A 261 -1.83 0.00 -1.26
C ILE A 261 -0.46 -0.61 -1.57
N GLU A 262 -0.45 -1.92 -1.77
CA GLU A 262 0.72 -2.73 -2.13
C GLU A 262 0.38 -3.49 -3.42
N GLY A 263 1.36 -3.77 -4.26
CA GLY A 263 1.19 -4.51 -5.52
C GLY A 263 2.22 -5.63 -5.65
N PHE A 264 1.83 -6.77 -6.21
CA PHE A 264 2.69 -7.95 -6.37
C PHE A 264 2.22 -8.87 -7.51
N GLU A 265 3.07 -9.82 -7.92
CA GLU A 265 2.72 -10.90 -8.85
C GLU A 265 1.92 -12.01 -8.12
N ASP A 266 0.81 -12.43 -8.74
CA ASP A 266 -0.18 -13.38 -8.17
C ASP A 266 -0.71 -14.29 -9.31
N ASP A 267 0.19 -15.08 -9.85
CA ASP A 267 0.01 -16.05 -10.94
C ASP A 267 -1.01 -17.14 -10.55
N ASP A 268 -0.91 -17.61 -9.30
CA ASP A 268 -1.79 -18.58 -8.61
C ASP A 268 -3.18 -18.02 -8.27
N ARG A 269 -3.27 -16.70 -8.05
CA ARG A 269 -4.46 -15.90 -7.69
C ARG A 269 -4.96 -16.08 -6.26
N ASP A 270 -4.18 -16.59 -5.29
CA ASP A 270 -4.63 -16.69 -3.89
C ASP A 270 -4.67 -15.36 -3.12
N GLY A 271 -4.04 -14.31 -3.66
CA GLY A 271 -3.93 -13.00 -3.04
C GLY A 271 -2.74 -12.89 -2.07
N ARG A 272 -1.64 -13.56 -2.42
CA ARG A 272 -0.29 -13.43 -1.87
C ARG A 272 0.67 -13.20 -3.02
N ASP A 273 1.86 -12.75 -2.64
CA ASP A 273 3.02 -12.77 -3.52
C ASP A 273 3.43 -14.22 -3.84
N ASP A 274 3.65 -14.52 -5.11
CA ASP A 274 4.14 -15.83 -5.58
C ASP A 274 5.68 -15.98 -5.43
N GLU A 275 6.42 -14.90 -5.13
CA GLU A 275 7.88 -14.93 -4.92
C GLU A 275 8.28 -15.42 -3.50
N GLU A 276 7.37 -15.33 -2.51
CA GLU A 276 7.60 -15.75 -1.11
C GLU A 276 7.92 -17.26 -0.90
N GLU A 277 7.77 -18.14 -1.90
CA GLU A 277 8.12 -19.58 -1.79
C GLU A 277 9.51 -19.93 -2.36
N ALA A 278 10.37 -18.95 -2.68
CA ALA A 278 11.65 -19.16 -3.37
C ALA A 278 12.95 -18.82 -2.60
N GLU A 279 12.95 -17.96 -1.59
CA GLU A 279 14.17 -17.40 -0.97
C GLU A 279 14.40 -17.83 0.50
N ASP A 280 14.73 -19.11 0.72
CA ASP A 280 15.50 -19.58 1.90
C ASP A 280 16.99 -19.67 1.44
N GLU A 281 17.88 -18.78 1.95
CA GLU A 281 19.32 -18.60 1.56
C GLU A 281 19.51 -17.77 0.23
N GLU A 282 19.98 -16.50 0.18
CA GLU A 282 20.90 -15.72 1.05
C GLU A 282 20.74 -14.16 0.94
N GLU A 283 20.72 -13.49 2.11
CA GLU A 283 21.15 -12.09 2.45
C GLU A 283 20.95 -10.89 1.47
N GLU A 284 20.00 -10.02 1.85
CA GLU A 284 20.15 -8.56 2.08
C GLU A 284 20.77 -7.66 0.98
N ASP A 285 19.90 -6.97 0.23
CA ASP A 285 20.16 -5.67 -0.43
C ASP A 285 18.81 -4.99 -0.79
N GLU A 286 17.88 -4.83 0.16
CA GLU A 286 16.70 -3.95 0.01
C GLU A 286 16.83 -2.71 0.91
N GLU A 287 16.80 -1.52 0.30
CA GLU A 287 16.82 -0.24 1.00
C GLU A 287 15.46 -0.01 1.68
N ASP A 288 15.37 -0.46 2.94
CA ASP A 288 14.16 -0.54 3.73
C ASP A 288 13.50 0.86 3.91
N GLU A 289 12.38 1.14 3.23
CA GLU A 289 11.60 2.39 3.41
C GLU A 289 11.10 2.60 4.86
N ASN A 290 11.31 1.59 5.71
CA ASN A 290 11.01 1.57 7.14
C ASN A 290 12.20 1.88 8.05
N GLU A 291 13.42 2.04 7.51
CA GLU A 291 14.63 2.42 8.24
C GLU A 291 14.43 3.78 8.92
N ILE A 292 14.62 3.82 10.24
CA ILE A 292 14.61 5.07 11.01
C ILE A 292 15.84 5.08 11.90
N GLU A 293 16.92 5.64 11.38
CA GLU A 293 18.10 6.05 12.16
C GLU A 293 17.85 7.46 12.76
N ILE A 294 18.00 7.60 14.08
CA ILE A 294 17.97 8.88 14.81
C ILE A 294 19.21 8.96 15.70
N GLU A 295 20.26 9.60 15.21
CA GLU A 295 21.37 10.03 16.06
C GLU A 295 21.03 11.31 16.83
N LYS A 296 21.45 11.39 18.10
CA LYS A 296 21.42 12.65 18.85
C LYS A 296 22.51 12.77 19.91
N ALA A 297 23.47 13.66 19.68
CA ALA A 297 24.39 14.12 20.70
C ALA A 297 23.65 14.68 21.94
N LEU A 298 24.03 14.20 23.13
CA LEU A 298 23.54 14.66 24.41
C LEU A 298 24.20 15.99 24.82
N GLU A 299 23.40 16.94 25.30
CA GLU A 299 23.91 18.21 25.82
C GLU A 299 24.51 18.01 27.23
N ASN A 300 25.77 18.41 27.41
CA ASN A 300 26.40 18.43 28.72
C ASN A 300 25.81 19.57 29.60
N VAL A 301 24.99 19.17 30.57
CA VAL A 301 24.38 20.03 31.59
C VAL A 301 25.02 19.85 32.97
N GLY A 302 26.02 18.98 33.06
CA GLY A 302 26.54 18.38 34.27
C GLY A 302 27.63 19.15 35.01
N PRO A 303 28.13 18.55 36.11
CA PRO A 303 29.32 19.04 36.81
C PRO A 303 30.64 18.53 36.21
N ASP A 304 30.60 17.59 35.27
CA ASP A 304 31.76 17.04 34.55
C ASP A 304 31.86 17.76 33.21
N SER A 305 32.93 18.49 32.95
CA SER A 305 32.97 19.50 31.87
C SER A 305 33.36 18.98 30.49
N ASP A 306 33.91 17.78 30.48
CA ASP A 306 34.54 17.10 29.36
C ASP A 306 33.65 15.95 28.86
N ALA A 307 32.80 15.41 29.73
CA ALA A 307 31.87 14.35 29.42
C ALA A 307 31.02 14.66 28.18
N SER A 308 30.89 13.67 27.32
CA SER A 308 30.04 13.71 26.13
C SER A 308 29.28 12.40 26.00
N GLY A 309 28.39 12.34 25.03
CA GLY A 309 27.62 11.13 24.76
C GLY A 309 26.55 11.40 23.72
N GLU A 310 25.94 10.32 23.30
CA GLU A 310 24.99 10.27 22.20
C GLU A 310 23.91 9.24 22.50
N VAL A 311 22.79 9.42 21.82
CA VAL A 311 21.71 8.45 21.78
C VAL A 311 21.38 8.17 20.33
N GLU A 312 21.11 6.90 20.07
CA GLU A 312 20.95 6.35 18.74
C GLU A 312 19.68 5.49 18.82
N PHE A 313 18.75 5.70 17.90
CA PHE A 313 17.57 4.87 17.76
C PHE A 313 17.52 4.40 16.32
N GLU A 314 17.52 3.09 16.16
CA GLU A 314 17.52 2.42 14.87
C GLU A 314 16.29 1.52 14.81
N LYS A 315 15.64 1.48 13.64
CA LYS A 315 14.47 0.64 13.41
C LYS A 315 14.44 0.24 11.95
N GLU A 316 14.75 -1.02 11.70
CA GLU A 316 14.61 -1.70 10.42
C GLU A 316 13.28 -2.50 10.42
N ALA A 317 13.10 -3.38 9.44
CA ALA A 317 11.98 -4.31 9.35
C ALA A 317 11.94 -5.27 10.55
N ASP A 318 13.04 -5.95 10.85
CA ASP A 318 13.14 -6.99 11.89
C ASP A 318 13.78 -6.47 13.19
N GLU A 319 14.89 -5.73 13.11
CA GLU A 319 15.60 -5.12 14.24
C GLU A 319 14.89 -3.84 14.75
N THR A 320 15.06 -3.54 16.03
CA THR A 320 14.91 -2.16 16.56
C THR A 320 15.70 -2.07 17.84
N GLU A 321 16.65 -1.16 17.85
CA GLU A 321 17.45 -0.87 19.02
C GLU A 321 17.36 0.60 19.45
N PHE A 322 17.75 0.82 20.70
CA PHE A 322 17.95 2.14 21.25
C PHE A 322 19.19 2.11 22.12
N LYS A 323 20.20 2.87 21.74
CA LYS A 323 21.50 2.89 22.39
C LYS A 323 21.75 4.24 23.05
N VAL A 324 22.46 4.19 24.17
CA VAL A 324 22.93 5.37 24.92
C VAL A 324 24.40 5.14 25.24
N ALA A 325 25.28 5.89 24.57
CA ALA A 325 26.72 5.85 24.75
C ALA A 325 27.24 7.14 25.41
N VAL A 326 28.29 7.01 26.22
CA VAL A 326 28.95 8.12 26.91
C VAL A 326 30.47 7.97 26.83
N GLU A 327 31.16 9.09 26.71
CA GLU A 327 32.63 9.21 26.69
C GLU A 327 33.10 10.30 27.68
N ASP A 328 34.38 10.25 28.08
CA ASP A 328 35.02 11.23 28.98
C ASP A 328 34.30 11.43 30.33
N LEU A 329 33.43 10.49 30.73
CA LEU A 329 32.61 10.60 31.94
C LEU A 329 33.35 10.02 33.16
N ALA A 330 33.36 10.73 34.30
CA ALA A 330 34.14 10.28 35.46
C ALA A 330 33.62 8.94 36.02
N ALA A 331 34.51 7.94 36.05
CA ALA A 331 34.22 6.56 36.45
C ALA A 331 33.27 6.39 37.64
N GLY A 332 32.29 5.51 37.46
CA GLY A 332 31.19 5.27 38.40
C GLY A 332 29.92 4.86 37.67
N THR A 333 28.88 4.60 38.46
CA THR A 333 27.59 4.11 37.97
C THR A 333 26.61 5.27 37.76
N TYR A 334 25.91 5.29 36.62
CA TYR A 334 24.96 6.34 36.20
C TYR A 334 23.62 5.72 35.78
N ASP A 335 22.50 6.32 36.19
CA ASP A 335 21.17 5.94 35.70
C ASP A 335 20.98 6.47 34.27
N VAL A 336 20.39 5.64 33.40
CA VAL A 336 19.83 6.08 32.11
C VAL A 336 18.33 6.21 32.25
N VAL A 337 17.82 7.43 32.06
CA VAL A 337 16.42 7.81 32.30
C VAL A 337 15.77 8.24 31.00
N ILE A 338 14.62 7.62 30.66
CA ILE A 338 13.78 8.00 29.53
C ILE A 338 12.37 8.27 30.05
N ALA A 339 11.79 9.43 29.70
CA ALA A 339 10.46 9.86 30.13
C ALA A 339 10.27 9.76 31.67
N ASP A 340 11.15 10.41 32.42
CA ASP A 340 11.22 10.41 33.90
C ASP A 340 11.36 9.01 34.56
N THR A 341 11.65 7.95 33.77
CA THR A 341 11.75 6.57 34.24
C THR A 341 13.15 6.01 34.00
N THR A 342 13.84 5.56 35.06
CA THR A 342 15.10 4.82 34.91
C THR A 342 14.86 3.53 34.13
N ARG A 343 15.52 3.39 32.98
CA ARG A 343 15.42 2.22 32.10
C ARG A 343 16.64 1.30 32.21
N GLY A 344 17.82 1.87 32.46
CA GLY A 344 19.07 1.13 32.55
C GLY A 344 20.11 1.84 33.42
N GLU A 345 21.30 1.24 33.51
CA GLU A 345 22.41 1.67 34.35
C GLU A 345 23.72 1.52 33.57
N LEU A 346 24.52 2.58 33.49
CA LEU A 346 25.84 2.63 32.84
C LEU A 346 26.94 2.51 33.91
N ASP A 347 27.73 1.45 33.86
CA ASP A 347 28.91 1.26 34.70
C ASP A 347 30.16 1.77 33.98
N VAL A 348 30.46 3.06 34.13
CA VAL A 348 31.63 3.70 33.51
C VAL A 348 32.91 3.24 34.20
N THR A 349 33.80 2.61 33.42
CA THR A 349 35.08 2.05 33.91
C THR A 349 36.25 2.41 33.00
N GLY A 350 37.47 2.04 33.40
CA GLY A 350 38.69 2.38 32.65
C GLY A 350 39.22 3.79 32.93
N ASP A 351 40.23 4.18 32.15
CA ASP A 351 40.82 5.52 32.16
C ASP A 351 40.24 6.42 31.04
N GLU A 352 39.45 5.85 30.12
CA GLU A 352 38.83 6.50 28.96
C GLU A 352 37.42 7.08 29.25
N GLY A 353 36.76 6.64 30.34
CA GLY A 353 35.48 7.22 30.77
C GLY A 353 34.27 6.79 29.94
N GLU A 354 34.41 5.69 29.20
CA GLU A 354 33.43 5.15 28.27
C GLU A 354 32.43 4.19 28.94
N ALA A 355 31.18 4.20 28.48
CA ALA A 355 30.19 3.13 28.68
C ALA A 355 29.06 3.23 27.66
N GLU A 356 28.43 2.11 27.35
CA GLU A 356 27.23 2.05 26.51
C GLU A 356 26.17 1.12 27.14
N ILE A 357 24.90 1.38 26.80
CA ILE A 357 23.78 0.50 27.09
C ILE A 357 22.83 0.53 25.91
N GLU A 358 22.31 -0.64 25.55
CA GLU A 358 21.65 -0.87 24.28
C GLU A 358 20.41 -1.75 24.54
N PHE A 359 19.25 -1.25 24.11
CA PHE A 359 17.93 -1.82 24.41
C PHE A 359 17.34 -2.41 23.12
N ARG A 360 17.02 -3.71 23.09
CA ARG A 360 16.43 -4.39 21.91
C ARG A 360 15.00 -4.89 22.13
N ARG A 361 14.22 -5.07 21.05
CA ARG A 361 12.86 -5.67 21.09
C ARG A 361 12.84 -7.03 21.81
N SER A 362 13.84 -7.86 21.53
CA SER A 362 14.08 -9.17 22.14
C SER A 362 15.05 -9.00 23.31
N SER A 363 14.70 -9.48 24.52
CA SER A 363 15.62 -9.41 25.66
C SER A 363 16.69 -10.50 25.57
N GLU A 364 17.89 -10.13 25.14
CA GLU A 364 19.04 -11.03 25.00
C GLU A 364 19.94 -11.07 26.25
N GLU A 365 20.96 -11.93 26.26
CA GLU A 365 21.90 -12.06 27.39
C GLU A 365 22.93 -10.91 27.39
N GLY A 366 22.48 -9.72 27.79
CA GLY A 366 23.29 -8.49 27.88
C GLY A 366 22.46 -7.22 27.70
N HIS A 367 21.38 -7.31 26.93
CA HIS A 367 20.61 -6.18 26.40
C HIS A 367 19.23 -6.11 27.10
N PRO A 368 18.90 -5.02 27.81
CA PRO A 368 17.57 -4.86 28.39
C PRO A 368 16.47 -4.74 27.32
N PRO A 369 15.21 -5.10 27.61
CA PRO A 369 14.14 -5.00 26.64
C PRO A 369 13.77 -3.53 26.34
N LEU A 370 13.64 -3.21 25.05
CA LEU A 370 13.05 -1.98 24.54
C LEU A 370 11.51 -2.04 24.64
N ASP A 371 10.98 -1.98 25.86
CA ASP A 371 9.54 -2.02 26.15
C ASP A 371 8.84 -0.64 26.03
N PHE A 372 9.47 0.31 25.34
CA PHE A 372 9.08 1.70 25.26
C PHE A 372 9.50 2.36 23.94
N ASP A 373 8.77 3.41 23.55
CA ASP A 373 9.17 4.30 22.46
C ASP A 373 10.02 5.45 23.03
N PRO A 374 11.31 5.57 22.68
CA PRO A 374 12.17 6.65 23.15
C PRO A 374 11.93 7.97 22.38
N ARG A 375 11.25 7.93 21.23
CA ARG A 375 11.11 9.08 20.32
C ARG A 375 10.25 10.18 20.93
N GLY A 376 10.69 11.42 20.73
CA GLY A 376 10.09 12.61 21.36
C GLY A 376 10.20 12.66 22.90
N GLN A 377 10.90 11.72 23.54
CA GLN A 377 11.05 11.70 25.00
C GLN A 377 12.32 12.44 25.46
N PRO A 378 12.32 13.02 26.68
CA PRO A 378 13.55 13.43 27.32
C PRO A 378 14.38 12.19 27.71
N VAL A 379 15.66 12.22 27.35
CA VAL A 379 16.68 11.23 27.73
C VAL A 379 17.72 11.91 28.60
N ALA A 380 18.09 11.30 29.72
CA ALA A 380 19.10 11.83 30.63
C ALA A 380 20.02 10.72 31.18
N VAL A 381 21.33 10.98 31.15
CA VAL A 381 22.33 10.24 31.93
C VAL A 381 22.57 11.01 33.21
N GLN A 382 22.30 10.39 34.37
CA GLN A 382 22.33 11.07 35.66
C GLN A 382 23.01 10.24 36.75
N ARG A 383 23.47 10.90 37.83
CA ARG A 383 23.93 10.21 39.05
C ARG A 383 23.40 10.91 40.29
N ASP A 384 22.90 10.13 41.25
CA ASP A 384 22.22 10.62 42.47
C ASP A 384 21.09 11.65 42.16
N GLY A 385 20.41 11.50 41.02
CA GLY A 385 19.38 12.45 40.54
C GLY A 385 19.92 13.82 40.10
N THR A 386 21.22 13.92 39.81
CA THR A 386 21.82 15.08 39.12
C THR A 386 22.11 14.69 37.67
N PRO A 387 21.52 15.35 36.66
CA PRO A 387 21.82 15.07 35.26
C PRO A 387 23.25 15.50 34.91
N TYR A 388 23.88 14.73 34.03
CA TYR A 388 25.19 15.00 33.46
C TYR A 388 25.06 15.34 31.98
N LEU A 389 24.32 14.51 31.25
CA LEU A 389 24.05 14.62 29.82
C LEU A 389 22.53 14.53 29.60
N GLU A 390 21.95 15.41 28.80
CA GLU A 390 20.50 15.45 28.51
C GLU A 390 20.23 15.72 27.03
N ALA A 391 19.20 15.10 26.46
CA ALA A 391 18.59 15.51 25.19
C ALA A 391 17.07 15.28 25.20
N THR A 392 16.40 15.75 24.16
CA THR A 392 15.09 15.21 23.76
C THR A 392 15.32 14.50 22.43
N LEU A 393 15.02 13.21 22.37
CA LEU A 393 15.18 12.45 21.13
C LEU A 393 14.18 12.99 20.08
N PRO A 394 14.59 13.18 18.81
CA PRO A 394 13.68 13.48 17.71
C PRO A 394 12.51 12.48 17.57
N THR A 395 11.54 12.84 16.74
CA THR A 395 10.40 11.96 16.38
C THR A 395 10.55 11.30 15.00
N THR A 396 11.59 11.67 14.26
CA THR A 396 11.90 11.31 12.87
C THR A 396 13.41 11.29 12.72
N GLY A 397 13.93 10.44 11.83
CA GLY A 397 15.35 10.40 11.48
C GLY A 397 15.89 11.70 10.88
N ASP A 398 17.21 11.85 10.93
CA ASP A 398 17.92 12.88 10.20
C ASP A 398 18.02 12.44 8.73
N ARG A 399 17.07 12.89 7.89
CA ARG A 399 17.19 12.75 6.44
C ARG A 399 18.38 13.58 5.97
N ASP A 400 19.35 12.94 5.31
CA ASP A 400 20.57 13.55 4.77
C ASP A 400 20.33 14.90 4.06
N GLU A 401 21.19 15.90 4.35
CA GLU A 401 21.20 17.27 3.76
C GLU A 401 22.09 17.43 2.51
#